data_AF-A0A1H9W9T3-F1
#
_entry.id   AF-A0A1H9W9T3-F1
#
_cell.length_a   1.000
_cell.length_b   1.000
_cell.length_c   1.000
_cell.angle_alpha   90.00
_cell.angle_beta   90.00
_cell.angle_gamma   90.00
#
_symmetry.space_group_name_H-M   'P 1'
#
loop_
_entity.id
_entity.type
_entity.pdbx_description
1 polymer ?
#
loop_
_entity_poly.entity_id
_entity_poly.type
_entity_poly.pdbx_seq_one_letter_code
_entity_poly.pdbx_strand_id
1 'polypeptide(L)' 'MINQAKALKLIKLYQYVCDSYEIELQYHCQRFTNNSRPDFTDQEVMTIYLFGIYEEQRFKIKQIHKFASDYLLGWFP' A
#
# COMPACT_ATOMS: atom_id res chain seq x y z
N MET A 1 -12.76 10.12 -4.08
CA MET A 1 -12.54 8.83 -4.77
C MET A 1 -11.53 9.02 -5.89
N ILE A 2 -10.62 8.07 -6.07
CA ILE A 2 -9.68 8.06 -7.21
C ILE A 2 -10.41 7.82 -8.53
N ASN A 3 -9.89 8.33 -9.65
CA ASN A 3 -10.49 8.10 -10.96
C ASN A 3 -10.22 6.66 -11.45
N GLN A 4 -10.98 6.21 -12.46
CA GLN A 4 -10.92 4.83 -12.95
C GLN A 4 -9.53 4.44 -13.48
N ALA A 5 -8.82 5.35 -14.16
CA ALA A 5 -7.48 5.08 -14.67
C ALA A 5 -6.49 4.81 -13.53
N LYS A 6 -6.54 5.62 -12.47
CA LYS A 6 -5.73 5.43 -11.25
C LYS A 6 -6.13 4.17 -10.50
N ALA A 7 -7.42 3.85 -10.42
CA ALA A 7 -7.89 2.62 -9.78
C ALA A 7 -7.32 1.38 -10.47
N LEU A 8 -7.30 1.33 -11.80
CA LEU A 8 -6.71 0.21 -12.55
C LEU A 8 -5.21 0.07 -12.29
N LYS A 9 -4.47 1.19 -12.20
CA LYS A 9 -3.06 1.17 -11.83
C LYS A 9 -2.83 0.68 -10.40
N LEU A 10 -3.68 1.11 -9.46
CA LEU A 10 -3.61 0.68 -8.07
C LEU A 10 -3.84 -0.83 -7.95
N ILE A 11 -4.87 -1.35 -8.63
CA ILE A 11 -5.17 -2.80 -8.66
C ILE A 11 -3.99 -3.58 -9.26
N LYS A 12 -3.44 -3.11 -10.39
CA LYS A 12 -2.29 -3.76 -11.03
C LYS A 12 -1.06 -3.79 -10.11
N LEU A 13 -0.82 -2.69 -9.40
CA LEU A 13 0.28 -2.60 -8.44
C LEU A 13 0.05 -3.54 -7.25
N TYR A 14 -1.17 -3.57 -6.70
CA TYR A 14 -1.51 -4.45 -5.59
C TYR A 14 -1.30 -5.92 -5.96
N GLN A 15 -1.79 -6.34 -7.14
CA GLN A 15 -1.55 -7.71 -7.64
C GLN A 15 -0.06 -8.03 -7.72
N TYR A 16 0.74 -7.14 -8.32
CA TYR A 16 2.19 -7.33 -8.42
C TYR A 16 2.88 -7.46 -7.06
N VAL A 17 2.46 -6.65 -6.08
CA VAL A 17 2.98 -6.72 -4.71
C VAL A 17 2.59 -8.04 -4.05
N CYS A 18 1.35 -8.50 -4.22
CA CYS A 18 0.92 -9.81 -3.73
C CYS A 18 1.73 -10.95 -4.33
N ASP A 19 1.89 -11.00 -5.66
CA ASP A 19 2.69 -12.02 -6.34
C ASP A 19 4.13 -12.03 -5.82
N SER A 20 4.74 -10.85 -5.69
CA SER A 20 6.11 -10.70 -5.17
C SER A 20 6.21 -11.14 -3.70
N TYR A 21 5.18 -10.87 -2.90
CA TYR A 21 5.13 -11.24 -1.50
C TYR A 21 5.04 -12.74 -1.30
N GLU A 22 4.18 -13.40 -2.07
CA GLU A 22 4.02 -14.86 -2.03
C GLU A 22 5.27 -15.59 -2.50
N ILE A 23 5.98 -15.06 -3.50
CA ILE A 23 7.20 -15.72 -4.03
C ILE A 23 8.38 -15.60 -3.06
N GLU A 24 8.63 -14.42 -2.48
CA GLU A 24 9.87 -14.16 -1.75
C GLU A 24 9.70 -13.27 -0.51
N LEU A 25 8.99 -12.14 -0.63
CA LEU A 25 9.08 -11.09 0.41
C LEU A 25 8.53 -11.56 1.77
N GLN A 26 7.55 -12.48 1.78
CA GLN A 26 7.00 -13.03 3.03
C GLN A 26 8.08 -13.62 3.95
N TYR A 27 9.18 -14.14 3.39
CA TYR A 27 10.28 -14.72 4.18
C TYR A 27 11.23 -13.67 4.76
N HIS A 28 11.12 -12.42 4.31
CA HIS A 28 11.93 -11.28 4.76
C HIS A 28 11.16 -10.29 5.63
N CYS A 29 9.83 -10.42 5.69
CA CYS A 29 8.96 -9.56 6.48
C CYS A 29 8.81 -10.09 7.91
N GLN A 30 9.27 -9.32 8.90
CA GLN A 30 9.04 -9.59 10.32
C GLN A 30 8.70 -8.29 11.05
N ARG A 31 7.59 -8.29 11.79
CA ARG A 31 7.14 -7.13 12.58
C ARG A 31 7.65 -7.25 14.01
N PHE A 32 8.60 -6.37 14.38
CA PHE A 32 9.23 -6.37 15.70
C PHE A 32 8.60 -5.42 16.73
N THR A 33 7.59 -4.63 16.34
CA THR A 33 7.00 -3.61 17.23
C THR A 33 5.82 -4.17 18.03
N ASN A 34 5.42 -3.45 19.08
CA ASN A 34 4.21 -3.76 19.84
C ASN A 34 2.94 -3.70 18.99
N ASN A 35 2.97 -3.00 17.84
CA ASN A 35 1.92 -2.97 16.85
C ASN A 35 2.18 -4.01 15.73
N SER A 36 2.46 -5.25 16.10
CA SER A 36 2.79 -6.33 15.16
C SER A 36 1.56 -6.96 14.50
N ARG A 37 0.34 -6.59 14.93
CA ARG A 37 -0.94 -7.10 14.42
C ARG A 37 -1.96 -5.97 14.19
N PRO A 38 -1.67 -4.98 13.33
CA PRO A 38 -2.67 -4.01 12.90
C PRO A 38 -3.64 -4.65 11.90
N ASP A 39 -4.70 -3.91 11.57
CA ASP A 39 -5.75 -4.37 10.67
C ASP A 39 -5.33 -4.49 9.19
N PHE A 40 -4.14 -3.98 8.84
CA PHE A 40 -3.58 -4.06 7.49
C PHE A 40 -2.41 -5.04 7.37
N THR A 41 -2.31 -5.65 6.18
CA THR A 41 -1.26 -6.57 5.74
C THR A 41 -0.01 -5.84 5.23
N ASP A 42 1.11 -6.56 5.12
CA ASP A 42 2.34 -6.00 4.56
C ASP A 42 2.16 -5.57 3.10
N GLN A 43 1.42 -6.35 2.31
CA GLN A 43 1.14 -6.05 0.90
C GLN A 43 0.36 -4.75 0.74
N GLU A 44 -0.64 -4.49 1.60
CA GLU A 44 -1.44 -3.27 1.55
C GLU A 44 -0.60 -2.03 1.87
N VAL A 45 0.21 -2.06 2.95
CA VAL A 45 1.04 -0.90 3.30
C VAL A 45 2.14 -0.65 2.26
N MET A 46 2.73 -1.71 1.69
CA MET A 46 3.68 -1.59 0.58
C MET A 46 3.01 -0.96 -0.65
N THR A 47 1.80 -1.38 -0.99
CA THR A 47 1.04 -0.85 -2.11
C THR A 47 0.71 0.63 -1.92
N ILE A 48 0.22 1.02 -0.73
CA ILE A 48 -0.06 2.43 -0.41
C ILE A 48 1.20 3.29 -0.56
N TYR A 49 2.33 2.81 -0.04
CA TYR A 49 3.60 3.54 -0.12
C TYR A 49 4.10 3.69 -1.55
N LEU A 50 4.17 2.58 -2.30
CA LEU A 50 4.64 2.57 -3.69
C LEU A 50 3.73 3.40 -4.60
N PHE A 51 2.41 3.29 -4.44
CA PHE A 51 1.45 4.08 -5.19
C PHE A 51 1.57 5.58 -4.87
N GLY A 52 1.70 5.91 -3.58
CA GLY A 52 1.88 7.28 -3.10
C GLY A 52 3.12 7.96 -3.71
N ILE A 53 4.20 7.21 -3.88
CA ILE A 53 5.42 7.72 -4.52
C ILE A 53 5.27 7.77 -6.04
N TYR A 54 4.93 6.65 -6.67
CA TYR A 54 5.02 6.51 -8.13
C TYR A 54 3.88 7.21 -8.86
N GLU A 55 2.63 7.04 -8.41
CA GLU A 55 1.47 7.61 -9.10
C GLU A 55 1.09 9.00 -8.56
N GLU A 56 1.20 9.21 -7.24
CA GLU A 56 0.81 10.49 -6.62
C GLU A 56 1.98 11.46 -6.40
N GLN A 57 3.23 11.05 -6.66
CA GLN A 57 4.43 11.88 -6.53
C GLN A 57 4.58 12.52 -5.13
N ARG A 58 4.19 11.78 -4.09
CA ARG A 58 4.27 12.18 -2.67
C ARG A 58 5.43 11.47 -2.01
N PHE A 59 6.47 12.22 -1.67
CA PHE A 59 7.71 11.65 -1.12
C PHE A 59 7.79 11.74 0.40
N LYS A 60 6.90 12.49 1.06
CA LYS A 60 6.84 12.58 2.52
C LYS A 60 5.79 11.61 3.06
N ILE A 61 6.14 10.86 4.11
CA ILE A 61 5.23 9.90 4.79
C ILE A 61 3.89 10.57 5.16
N LYS A 62 3.92 11.79 5.72
CA LYS A 62 2.70 12.54 6.07
C LYS A 62 1.80 12.83 4.86
N GLN A 63 2.39 13.07 3.68
CA GLN A 63 1.63 13.32 2.46
C GLN A 63 0.98 12.04 1.93
N ILE A 64 1.70 10.91 1.99
CA ILE A 64 1.18 9.59 1.61
C ILE A 64 0.06 9.17 2.57
N HIS A 65 0.28 9.29 3.87
CA HIS A 65 -0.74 8.99 4.88
C HIS A 65 -2.00 9.83 4.65
N LYS A 66 -1.85 11.15 4.49
CA LYS A 66 -2.99 12.04 4.21
C LYS A 66 -3.72 11.62 2.92
N PHE A 67 -3.00 11.24 1.87
CA PHE A 67 -3.61 10.72 0.65
C PHE A 67 -4.42 9.43 0.91
N ALA A 68 -3.84 8.47 1.61
CA ALA A 68 -4.51 7.21 1.91
C ALA A 68 -5.79 7.45 2.73
N SER A 69 -5.72 8.28 3.77
CA SER A 69 -6.89 8.64 4.57
C SER A 69 -7.98 9.35 3.75
N ASP A 70 -7.59 10.27 2.86
CA ASP A 70 -8.56 11.07 2.09
C ASP A 70 -9.20 10.26 0.93
N TYR A 71 -8.50 9.24 0.38
CA TYR A 71 -8.91 8.61 -0.89
C TYR A 71 -8.98 7.08 -0.90
N LEU A 72 -8.32 6.37 0.02
CA LEU A 72 -8.14 4.92 -0.04
C LEU A 72 -8.81 4.13 1.11
N LEU A 73 -9.44 4.78 2.09
CA LEU A 73 -10.11 4.08 3.22
C LEU A 73 -11.25 3.13 2.79
N GLY A 74 -11.78 3.27 1.58
CA GLY A 74 -12.76 2.31 1.03
C GLY A 74 -12.13 1.06 0.42
N TRP A 75 -10.80 0.99 0.36
CA TRP A 75 -10.03 -0.05 -0.33
C TRP A 75 -9.05 -0.76 0.61
N PHE A 76 -8.52 -0.05 1.59
CA PHE A 76 -7.60 -0.58 2.60
C PHE A 76 -8.10 -0.17 4.00
N PRO A 77 -7.89 -1.02 5.03
CA PRO A 77 -8.28 -0.73 6.40
C PRO A 77 -7.49 0.42 7.05
#